data_AF-A0A0G4EU21-F1
#
_entry.id   AF-A0A0G4EU21-F1
#
_cell.length_a   1.000
_cell.length_b   1.000
_cell.length_c   1.000
_cell.angle_alpha   90.00
_cell.angle_beta   90.00
_cell.angle_gamma   90.00
#
_symmetry.space_group_name_H-M   'P 1'
#
loop_
_entity.id
_entity.type
_entity.pdbx_description
1 polymer ?
#
loop_
_entity_poly.entity_id
_entity_poly.type
_entity_poly.pdbx_seq_one_letter_code
_entity_poly.pdbx_strand_id
1 'polypeptide(L)'
;MSAANALKAEETPEECRESLGPYAAKMPTNARDQKEQLLEVGDKRSTTGPADGGDGDEGPPVPRGWKSHKNGVEVRVPPGTSDASSQLILAILRRTITHPQHMTQLIQQADPNAQPRLHVEGTTTTPTTRFKHYPLLSLSIDNLSDNSVPTIWAAKGDNASAPVAIPKWQTPGLQLAIMRILIERGADINAGLGSPIRVAIASCKRTAFDLLMSQLGIQLRGRQVLDLPETLPTDQPTEAHEAILLSFYQQLIQRDSTLATERRADGNNYLHVAAADRTLPFVCSQQFIENYIGLLVANGADIAGVDNDLRVTPLHHAALRGSHRLAASLCRRLAAADVNRGPPNDPSFTPLTISARCLYGVTQTLQDNNTGQAVRDRANIRIPQWKATIRTLLRAGADIALMPMATEGQRQQRQWVLAECTTVLNELGDAVMAAINDALAPQRSLAALLAHCHTG
;
A
#
# COMPACT_ATOMS: atom_id res chain seq x y z
N MET A 1 -29.87 24.57 35.22
CA MET A 1 -29.57 23.31 35.95
C MET A 1 -30.64 22.33 35.51
N SER A 2 -30.43 21.16 34.91
CA SER A 2 -29.28 20.27 34.72
C SER A 2 -29.58 19.43 33.46
N ALA A 3 -28.71 19.50 32.44
CA ALA A 3 -27.92 18.38 31.90
C ALA A 3 -28.67 17.06 31.64
N ALA A 4 -29.04 16.84 30.38
CA ALA A 4 -29.38 15.53 29.83
C ALA A 4 -28.17 14.97 29.05
N ASN A 5 -27.76 13.76 29.44
CA ASN A 5 -26.67 12.99 28.85
C ASN A 5 -27.04 12.48 27.45
N ALA A 6 -26.20 12.77 26.46
CA ALA A 6 -26.18 12.10 25.16
C ALA A 6 -24.89 11.27 25.05
N LEU A 7 -25.06 9.94 25.05
CA LEU A 7 -24.01 8.96 24.74
C LEU A 7 -23.67 9.05 23.25
N LYS A 8 -22.42 9.40 22.94
CA LYS A 8 -21.82 9.33 21.60
C LYS A 8 -21.48 7.88 21.27
N ALA A 9 -22.02 7.38 20.16
CA ALA A 9 -21.46 6.22 19.47
C ALA A 9 -20.31 6.71 18.57
N GLU A 10 -19.17 6.05 18.64
CA GLU A 10 -18.03 6.27 17.76
C GLU A 10 -18.31 5.64 16.38
N GLU A 11 -18.34 6.46 15.33
CA GLU A 11 -18.50 6.01 13.94
C GLU A 11 -17.14 5.61 13.33
N THR A 12 -17.14 4.45 12.66
CA THR A 12 -15.99 3.80 12.00
C THR A 12 -15.90 4.15 10.49
N PRO A 13 -14.73 3.98 9.84
CA PRO A 13 -14.44 4.53 8.51
C PRO A 13 -15.04 3.73 7.33
N GLU A 14 -16.38 3.70 7.22
CA GLU A 14 -17.14 3.17 6.07
C GLU A 14 -17.51 4.24 5.02
N GLU A 15 -17.28 5.52 5.29
CA GLU A 15 -17.88 6.63 4.52
C GLU A 15 -17.32 6.85 3.10
N CYS A 16 -16.09 6.42 2.80
CA CYS A 16 -15.62 6.40 1.40
C CYS A 16 -16.31 5.33 0.55
N ARG A 17 -16.90 4.30 1.19
CA ARG A 17 -17.73 3.29 0.51
C ARG A 17 -19.15 3.80 0.34
N GLU A 18 -19.71 4.52 1.32
CA GLU A 18 -21.04 5.13 1.21
C GLU A 18 -21.09 6.29 0.21
N SER A 19 -20.00 7.05 0.07
CA SER A 19 -19.89 8.11 -0.94
C SER A 19 -19.98 7.58 -2.38
N LEU A 20 -19.88 6.25 -2.64
CA LEU A 20 -20.05 5.62 -3.96
C LEU A 20 -21.52 5.42 -4.39
N GLY A 21 -22.51 5.72 -3.55
CA GLY A 21 -23.94 5.67 -3.94
C GLY A 21 -24.40 4.26 -4.40
N PRO A 22 -25.34 4.11 -5.35
CA PRO A 22 -25.93 2.81 -5.74
C PRO A 22 -24.94 1.75 -6.25
N TYR A 23 -23.66 2.10 -6.44
CA TYR A 23 -22.57 1.16 -6.75
C TYR A 23 -21.97 0.48 -5.52
N ALA A 24 -22.11 1.04 -4.32
CA ALA A 24 -21.74 0.36 -3.06
C ALA A 24 -22.74 -0.75 -2.70
N ALA A 25 -24.02 -0.57 -3.04
CA ALA A 25 -25.10 -1.52 -2.81
C ALA A 25 -25.04 -2.79 -3.68
N LYS A 26 -24.17 -2.82 -4.70
CA LYS A 26 -23.93 -3.99 -5.56
C LYS A 26 -22.63 -4.75 -5.22
N MET A 27 -21.91 -4.37 -4.16
CA MET A 27 -20.81 -5.19 -3.66
C MET A 27 -21.36 -6.41 -2.90
N PRO A 28 -20.91 -7.65 -3.18
CA PRO A 28 -21.42 -8.83 -2.48
C PRO A 28 -20.97 -8.82 -1.01
N THR A 29 -21.91 -8.56 -0.11
CA THR A 29 -21.82 -8.84 1.33
C THR A 29 -22.04 -10.34 1.56
N ASN A 30 -21.03 -11.16 1.28
CA ASN A 30 -21.02 -12.53 1.78
C ASN A 30 -20.63 -12.53 3.27
N ALA A 31 -21.63 -12.29 4.12
CA ALA A 31 -21.74 -12.78 5.50
C ALA A 31 -22.99 -12.15 6.15
N ARG A 32 -24.15 -12.72 5.86
CA ARG A 32 -25.39 -12.44 6.60
C ARG A 32 -26.10 -13.77 6.78
N ASP A 33 -25.84 -14.42 7.91
CA ASP A 33 -26.79 -15.22 8.68
C ASP A 33 -26.10 -15.82 9.90
N GLN A 34 -26.34 -15.18 11.05
CA GLN A 34 -26.45 -15.75 12.40
C GLN A 34 -26.20 -14.62 13.40
N LYS A 35 -27.28 -13.95 13.80
CA LYS A 35 -27.30 -13.06 14.96
C LYS A 35 -28.59 -13.30 15.71
N GLU A 36 -28.53 -14.22 16.67
CA GLU A 36 -29.35 -14.16 17.89
C GLU A 36 -28.73 -15.07 18.96
N GLN A 37 -28.75 -14.58 20.21
CA GLN A 37 -28.29 -15.18 21.48
C GLN A 37 -26.80 -15.06 21.82
N LEU A 38 -26.45 -14.03 22.61
CA LEU A 38 -26.15 -14.19 24.04
C LEU A 38 -25.80 -12.85 24.70
N LEU A 39 -26.53 -12.55 25.77
CA LEU A 39 -26.34 -11.45 26.71
C LEU A 39 -25.44 -11.90 27.87
N GLU A 40 -24.72 -10.90 28.42
CA GLU A 40 -24.25 -10.77 29.80
C GLU A 40 -23.20 -11.75 30.36
N VAL A 41 -21.93 -11.29 30.39
CA VAL A 41 -21.13 -11.28 31.62
C VAL A 41 -20.35 -9.97 31.67
N GLY A 42 -20.67 -9.11 32.63
CA GLY A 42 -19.90 -7.91 32.92
C GLY A 42 -18.69 -8.24 33.79
N ASP A 43 -17.51 -7.78 33.38
CA ASP A 43 -16.34 -7.73 34.26
C ASP A 43 -15.72 -6.32 34.21
N LYS A 44 -15.85 -5.61 35.33
CA LYS A 44 -15.22 -4.30 35.57
C LYS A 44 -13.89 -4.56 36.26
N ARG A 45 -12.79 -4.56 35.50
CA ARG A 45 -11.45 -4.36 36.07
C ARG A 45 -10.88 -3.02 35.64
N SER A 46 -10.95 -2.07 36.57
CA SER A 46 -10.19 -0.83 36.54
C SER A 46 -8.81 -1.11 37.16
N THR A 47 -7.77 -1.14 36.33
CA THR A 47 -6.38 -1.22 36.79
C THR A 47 -5.71 0.13 36.61
N THR A 48 -5.74 0.94 37.67
CA THR A 48 -4.81 2.06 37.88
C THR A 48 -3.68 1.56 38.77
N GLY A 49 -2.55 1.18 38.17
CA GLY A 49 -1.31 0.85 38.87
C GLY A 49 -0.31 2.02 38.78
N PRO A 50 0.52 2.24 39.82
CA PRO A 50 1.47 3.35 39.88
C PRO A 50 2.66 3.14 38.94
N ALA A 51 3.19 4.25 38.41
CA ALA A 51 4.36 4.28 37.54
C ALA A 51 5.62 3.91 38.33
N ASP A 52 6.15 2.73 38.08
CA ASP A 52 7.40 2.24 38.66
C ASP A 52 8.58 2.65 37.76
N GLY A 53 9.56 3.32 38.35
CA GLY A 53 10.73 3.85 37.67
C GLY A 53 11.80 2.77 37.50
N GLY A 54 11.67 1.94 36.47
CA GLY A 54 12.68 0.97 36.08
C GLY A 54 13.55 1.51 34.94
N ASP A 55 14.88 1.39 35.09
CA ASP A 55 15.90 1.51 34.02
C ASP A 55 15.54 0.54 32.88
N GLY A 56 14.67 1.00 31.99
CA GLY A 56 14.17 0.22 30.88
C GLY A 56 15.20 0.19 29.78
N ASP A 57 15.60 -1.02 29.38
CA ASP A 57 16.23 -1.35 28.11
C ASP A 57 15.29 -0.97 26.94
N GLU A 58 15.10 0.35 26.77
CA GLU A 58 14.42 0.97 25.67
C GLU A 58 15.30 0.75 24.46
N GLY A 59 15.00 -0.32 23.73
CA GLY A 59 15.59 -0.57 22.43
C GLY A 59 15.44 0.65 21.51
N PRO A 60 16.15 0.65 20.37
CA PRO A 60 16.18 1.80 19.47
C PRO A 60 14.76 2.29 19.14
N PRO A 61 14.54 3.61 19.11
CA PRO A 61 13.22 4.18 18.90
C PRO A 61 12.65 3.68 17.58
N VAL A 62 11.42 3.13 17.62
CA VAL A 62 10.73 2.67 16.42
C VAL A 62 10.07 3.85 15.71
N PRO A 63 9.98 3.85 14.37
CA PRO A 63 9.34 4.93 13.63
C PRO A 63 7.87 5.14 14.05
N ARG A 64 7.37 6.36 13.90
CA ARG A 64 6.00 6.71 14.31
C ARG A 64 4.98 5.78 13.62
N GLY A 65 4.11 5.17 14.42
CA GLY A 65 3.08 4.25 13.94
C GLY A 65 3.50 2.77 13.93
N TRP A 66 4.79 2.48 14.06
CA TRP A 66 5.29 1.11 14.23
C TRP A 66 5.09 0.62 15.66
N LYS A 67 4.96 -0.70 15.78
CA LYS A 67 4.92 -1.43 17.05
C LYS A 67 6.16 -2.29 17.18
N SER A 68 6.74 -2.36 18.37
CA SER A 68 7.86 -3.27 18.64
C SER A 68 7.33 -4.55 19.28
N HIS A 69 8.05 -5.65 19.12
CA HIS A 69 7.67 -6.89 19.81
C HIS A 69 7.71 -6.78 21.34
N LYS A 70 8.48 -5.84 21.91
CA LYS A 70 8.53 -5.58 23.35
C LYS A 70 7.32 -4.76 23.81
N ASN A 71 6.88 -3.81 22.99
CA ASN A 71 5.85 -2.83 23.35
C ASN A 71 4.74 -2.82 22.30
N GLY A 72 3.59 -3.40 22.65
CA GLY A 72 2.36 -3.24 21.89
C GLY A 72 2.10 -4.25 20.79
N VAL A 73 2.81 -5.39 20.76
CA VAL A 73 2.47 -6.55 19.91
C VAL A 73 2.28 -7.80 20.75
N GLU A 74 1.07 -8.34 20.73
CA GLU A 74 0.72 -9.65 21.29
C GLU A 74 0.93 -10.73 20.22
N VAL A 75 1.66 -11.79 20.58
CA VAL A 75 1.88 -12.97 19.73
C VAL A 75 0.88 -14.04 20.12
N ARG A 76 -0.07 -14.33 19.25
CA ARG A 76 -1.04 -15.41 19.46
C ARG A 76 -0.61 -16.65 18.71
N VAL A 77 -0.33 -17.68 19.47
CA VAL A 77 0.00 -19.00 18.95
C VAL A 77 -1.30 -19.77 18.64
N PRO A 78 -1.43 -20.47 17.50
CA PRO A 78 -2.62 -21.25 17.19
C PRO A 78 -2.94 -22.29 18.27
N PRO A 79 -4.22 -22.57 18.57
CA PRO A 79 -4.59 -23.66 19.48
C PRO A 79 -3.98 -25.00 19.03
N GLY A 80 -3.51 -25.80 19.98
CA GLY A 80 -2.86 -27.09 19.70
C GLY A 80 -1.38 -27.02 19.31
N THR A 81 -0.80 -25.82 19.26
CA THR A 81 0.65 -25.67 19.05
C THR A 81 1.40 -26.17 20.29
N SER A 82 2.40 -27.04 20.09
CA SER A 82 3.21 -27.58 21.19
C SER A 82 4.03 -26.50 21.90
N ASP A 83 4.44 -26.77 23.14
CA ASP A 83 5.33 -25.88 23.89
C ASP A 83 6.64 -25.62 23.16
N ALA A 84 7.23 -26.65 22.54
CA ALA A 84 8.43 -26.54 21.73
C ALA A 84 8.24 -25.59 20.53
N SER A 85 7.10 -25.68 19.85
CA SER A 85 6.77 -24.79 18.72
C SER A 85 6.53 -23.35 19.19
N SER A 86 5.89 -23.17 20.35
CA SER A 86 5.69 -21.85 20.97
C SER A 86 7.03 -21.22 21.38
N GLN A 87 7.95 -22.01 21.94
CA GLN A 87 9.31 -21.57 22.25
C GLN A 87 10.07 -21.18 20.98
N LEU A 88 9.97 -21.98 19.91
CA LEU A 88 10.60 -21.66 18.63
C LEU A 88 10.07 -20.35 18.03
N ILE A 89 8.74 -20.15 18.04
CA ILE A 89 8.09 -18.90 17.61
C ILE A 89 8.69 -17.69 18.35
N LEU A 90 8.71 -17.76 19.68
CA LEU A 90 9.20 -16.66 20.51
C LEU A 90 10.70 -16.43 20.30
N ALA A 91 11.49 -17.49 20.13
CA ALA A 91 12.92 -17.39 19.88
C ALA A 91 13.24 -16.70 18.54
N ILE A 92 12.48 -17.00 17.49
CA ILE A 92 12.62 -16.34 16.18
C ILE A 92 12.18 -14.87 16.23
N LEU A 93 11.04 -14.57 16.86
CA LEU A 93 10.51 -13.21 16.96
C LEU A 93 11.39 -12.29 17.81
N ARG A 94 11.95 -12.81 18.90
CA ARG A 94 12.82 -12.07 19.82
C ARG A 94 14.29 -12.10 19.40
N ARG A 95 14.63 -12.84 18.34
CA ARG A 95 16.01 -13.08 17.87
C ARG A 95 16.95 -13.61 18.96
N THR A 96 16.46 -14.49 19.84
CA THR A 96 17.27 -15.04 20.95
C THR A 96 18.18 -16.19 20.53
N ILE A 97 18.03 -16.69 19.30
CA ILE A 97 18.91 -17.71 18.72
C ILE A 97 20.22 -17.02 18.33
N THR A 98 21.32 -17.40 18.98
CA THR A 98 22.65 -16.81 18.77
C THR A 98 23.56 -17.66 17.87
N HIS A 99 23.25 -18.94 17.68
CA HIS A 99 24.01 -19.85 16.82
C HIS A 99 23.14 -20.94 16.15
N PRO A 100 23.55 -21.51 15.01
CA PRO A 100 22.74 -22.49 14.27
C PRO A 100 22.38 -23.76 15.05
N GLN A 101 23.27 -24.25 15.92
CA GLN A 101 23.01 -25.48 16.70
C GLN A 101 21.86 -25.30 17.68
N HIS A 102 21.68 -24.10 18.25
CA HIS A 102 20.53 -23.78 19.11
C HIS A 102 19.23 -23.86 18.31
N MET A 103 19.22 -23.37 17.07
CA MET A 103 18.07 -23.53 16.16
C MET A 103 17.78 -25.01 15.88
N THR A 104 18.80 -25.82 15.59
CA THR A 104 18.65 -27.26 15.34
C THR A 104 18.07 -28.00 16.55
N GLN A 105 18.41 -27.60 17.77
CA GLN A 105 17.87 -28.18 19.00
C GLN A 105 16.39 -27.81 19.19
N LEU A 106 16.05 -26.52 19.05
CA LEU A 106 14.66 -26.05 19.19
C LEU A 106 13.72 -26.71 18.16
N ILE A 107 14.16 -26.82 16.91
CA ILE A 107 13.34 -27.35 15.82
C ILE A 107 13.15 -28.87 15.88
N GLN A 108 13.98 -29.60 16.63
CA GLN A 108 13.90 -31.06 16.71
C GLN A 108 12.57 -31.55 17.31
N GLN A 109 11.93 -30.73 18.15
CA GLN A 109 10.66 -31.05 18.81
C GLN A 109 9.52 -30.07 18.42
N ALA A 110 9.81 -29.11 17.56
CA ALA A 110 8.88 -28.07 17.15
C ALA A 110 8.38 -28.31 15.72
N ASP A 111 7.17 -27.82 15.43
CA ASP A 111 6.64 -27.75 14.08
C ASP A 111 7.27 -26.55 13.33
N PRO A 112 8.08 -26.77 12.28
CA PRO A 112 8.66 -25.69 11.48
C PRO A 112 7.61 -24.89 10.71
N ASN A 113 6.39 -25.42 10.58
CA ASN A 113 5.28 -24.80 9.88
C ASN A 113 4.33 -24.01 10.78
N ALA A 114 4.65 -23.85 12.07
CA ALA A 114 3.84 -23.06 12.98
C ALA A 114 3.67 -21.62 12.46
N GLN A 115 2.46 -21.07 12.53
CA GLN A 115 2.15 -19.74 11.98
C GLN A 115 1.51 -18.84 13.04
N PRO A 116 2.31 -18.13 13.85
CA PRO A 116 1.77 -17.20 14.82
C PRO A 116 0.97 -16.08 14.15
N ARG A 117 0.00 -15.57 14.90
CA ARG A 117 -0.72 -14.33 14.59
C ARG A 117 -0.12 -13.19 15.40
N LEU A 118 0.01 -12.04 14.77
CA LEU A 118 0.51 -10.82 15.41
C LEU A 118 -0.65 -9.84 15.59
N HIS A 119 -0.81 -9.32 16.79
CA HIS A 119 -1.90 -8.43 17.18
C HIS A 119 -1.34 -7.21 17.89
N VAL A 120 -1.95 -6.05 17.71
CA VAL A 120 -1.64 -4.89 18.53
C VAL A 120 -2.25 -5.10 19.91
N GLU A 121 -1.44 -4.97 20.94
CA GLU A 121 -1.88 -5.13 22.33
C GLU A 121 -3.03 -4.18 22.67
N GLY A 122 -3.99 -4.65 23.47
CA GLY A 122 -5.16 -3.88 23.88
C GLY A 122 -6.22 -3.69 22.79
N THR A 123 -6.04 -4.28 21.59
CA THR A 123 -7.09 -4.24 20.56
C THR A 123 -8.07 -5.40 20.72
N THR A 124 -9.37 -5.08 20.74
CA THR A 124 -10.43 -6.08 20.72
C THR A 124 -10.47 -6.72 19.33
N THR A 125 -10.29 -8.04 19.29
CA THR A 125 -10.39 -8.80 18.06
C THR A 125 -11.83 -9.19 17.82
N THR A 126 -12.42 -8.72 16.72
CA THR A 126 -13.72 -9.20 16.25
C THR A 126 -13.54 -10.53 15.50
N PRO A 127 -14.55 -11.42 15.46
CA PRO A 127 -14.48 -12.65 14.65
C PRO A 127 -14.19 -12.42 13.17
N THR A 128 -14.51 -11.22 12.67
CA THR A 128 -14.28 -10.77 11.29
C THR A 128 -12.89 -10.18 11.06
N THR A 129 -12.09 -9.98 12.11
CA THR A 129 -10.74 -9.43 11.98
C THR A 129 -9.87 -10.40 11.17
N ARG A 130 -9.39 -9.93 10.02
CA ARG A 130 -8.52 -10.73 9.15
C ARG A 130 -7.10 -10.77 9.72
N PHE A 131 -6.72 -11.90 10.30
CA PHE A 131 -5.36 -12.11 10.78
C PHE A 131 -4.43 -12.54 9.64
N LYS A 132 -3.30 -11.84 9.51
CA LYS A 132 -2.17 -12.32 8.71
C LYS A 132 -1.43 -13.37 9.55
N HIS A 133 -1.42 -14.60 9.06
CA HIS A 133 -0.57 -15.66 9.58
C HIS A 133 0.81 -15.55 8.94
N TYR A 134 1.86 -15.57 9.77
CA TYR A 134 3.24 -15.51 9.28
C TYR A 134 3.92 -16.85 9.52
N PRO A 135 4.36 -17.55 8.46
CA PRO A 135 5.25 -18.68 8.60
C PRO A 135 6.52 -18.29 9.35
N LEU A 136 7.08 -19.20 10.15
CA LEU A 136 8.36 -18.99 10.83
C LEU A 136 9.47 -18.57 9.86
N LEU A 137 9.48 -19.16 8.66
CA LEU A 137 10.43 -18.80 7.62
C LEU A 137 10.31 -17.33 7.20
N SER A 138 9.10 -16.78 7.11
CA SER A 138 8.90 -15.35 6.83
C SER A 138 9.37 -14.47 7.98
N LEU A 139 9.07 -14.86 9.23
CA LEU A 139 9.51 -14.11 10.42
C LEU A 139 11.03 -14.14 10.62
N SER A 140 11.70 -15.16 10.08
CA SER A 140 13.17 -15.23 10.09
C SER A 140 13.84 -14.24 9.13
N ILE A 141 13.10 -13.56 8.25
CA ILE A 141 13.67 -12.61 7.30
C ILE A 141 13.81 -11.23 7.94
N ASP A 142 15.04 -10.71 7.98
CA ASP A 142 15.29 -9.34 8.46
C ASP A 142 14.77 -8.28 7.49
N ASN A 143 14.21 -7.21 8.04
CA ASN A 143 13.87 -6.01 7.30
C ASN A 143 15.12 -5.13 7.09
N LEU A 144 15.66 -5.06 5.86
CA LEU A 144 16.82 -4.21 5.56
C LEU A 144 16.47 -2.74 5.34
N SER A 145 15.19 -2.39 5.29
CA SER A 145 14.77 -1.00 5.13
C SER A 145 14.99 -0.15 6.40
N ASP A 146 15.60 -0.68 7.46
CA ASP A 146 15.70 -0.01 8.77
C ASP A 146 14.33 0.42 9.32
N ASN A 147 13.30 -0.40 9.04
CA ASN A 147 11.90 -0.10 9.32
C ASN A 147 11.37 1.16 8.59
N SER A 148 11.93 1.51 7.44
CA SER A 148 11.36 2.52 6.54
C SER A 148 10.31 1.96 5.59
N VAL A 149 10.24 0.63 5.42
CA VAL A 149 9.19 -0.07 4.66
C VAL A 149 8.71 -1.28 5.46
N PRO A 150 7.41 -1.38 5.81
CA PRO A 150 6.83 -2.53 6.49
C PRO A 150 6.94 -3.84 5.73
N THR A 151 7.34 -4.89 6.44
CA THR A 151 7.36 -6.26 5.90
C THR A 151 6.44 -7.19 6.66
N ILE A 152 6.25 -6.91 7.96
CA ILE A 152 5.41 -7.64 8.89
C ILE A 152 4.41 -6.68 9.52
N TRP A 153 3.16 -7.14 9.62
CA TRP A 153 2.03 -6.37 10.08
C TRP A 153 1.26 -7.13 11.16
N ALA A 154 0.90 -6.42 12.24
CA ALA A 154 -0.01 -6.89 13.27
C ALA A 154 -1.42 -6.35 13.03
N ALA A 155 -2.44 -7.15 13.34
CA ALA A 155 -3.83 -6.72 13.29
C ALA A 155 -4.14 -5.70 14.40
N LYS A 156 -4.89 -4.64 14.07
CA LYS A 156 -5.25 -3.54 14.98
C LYS A 156 -6.77 -3.31 15.00
N GLY A 157 -7.56 -4.39 15.04
CA GLY A 157 -9.04 -4.33 14.98
C GLY A 157 -9.60 -4.25 13.56
N ASP A 158 -10.78 -3.65 13.40
CA ASP A 158 -11.66 -3.67 12.21
C ASP A 158 -10.96 -3.24 10.91
N ASN A 159 -10.24 -4.18 10.30
CA ASN A 159 -9.46 -4.05 9.07
C ASN A 159 -8.28 -3.07 9.12
N ALA A 160 -7.85 -2.67 10.32
CA ALA A 160 -6.62 -1.90 10.49
C ALA A 160 -5.45 -2.83 10.79
N SER A 161 -4.26 -2.45 10.31
CA SER A 161 -3.00 -3.09 10.62
C SER A 161 -2.00 -2.05 11.14
N ALA A 162 -1.01 -2.51 11.89
CA ALA A 162 0.14 -1.70 12.27
C ALA A 162 1.42 -2.46 11.88
N PRO A 163 2.43 -1.77 11.34
CA PRO A 163 3.68 -2.43 11.01
C PRO A 163 4.43 -2.82 12.28
N VAL A 164 5.13 -3.94 12.23
CA VAL A 164 5.86 -4.53 13.35
C VAL A 164 7.36 -4.46 13.09
N ALA A 165 8.07 -3.79 13.99
CA ALA A 165 9.53 -3.79 14.03
C ALA A 165 10.01 -5.04 14.77
N ILE A 166 10.61 -5.96 14.04
CA ILE A 166 11.28 -7.14 14.58
C ILE A 166 12.78 -6.84 14.66
N PRO A 167 13.49 -7.22 15.75
CA PRO A 167 14.94 -7.07 15.82
C PRO A 167 15.64 -7.78 14.66
N LYS A 168 16.81 -7.30 14.25
CA LYS A 168 17.62 -7.99 13.24
C LYS A 168 18.39 -9.16 13.85
N TRP A 169 18.73 -10.15 13.04
CA TRP A 169 19.72 -11.14 13.45
C TRP A 169 21.08 -10.48 13.67
N GLN A 170 21.87 -11.03 14.58
CA GLN A 170 23.21 -10.51 14.91
C GLN A 170 24.13 -10.45 13.69
N THR A 171 24.00 -11.43 12.78
CA THR A 171 24.76 -11.45 11.52
C THR A 171 23.87 -11.93 10.36
N PRO A 172 24.15 -11.47 9.12
CA PRO A 172 23.48 -12.00 7.93
C PRO A 172 23.68 -13.51 7.74
N GLY A 173 24.84 -14.04 8.16
CA GLY A 173 25.15 -15.47 8.09
C GLY A 173 24.26 -16.31 9.03
N LEU A 174 23.98 -15.79 10.23
CA LEU A 174 23.08 -16.44 11.17
C LEU A 174 21.64 -16.49 10.65
N GLN A 175 21.13 -15.39 10.09
CA GLN A 175 19.82 -15.37 9.42
C GLN A 175 19.73 -16.47 8.35
N LEU A 176 20.73 -16.53 7.47
CA LEU A 176 20.75 -17.49 6.37
C LEU A 176 20.80 -18.94 6.88
N ALA A 177 21.59 -19.21 7.92
CA ALA A 177 21.67 -20.52 8.55
C ALA A 177 20.33 -20.96 9.16
N ILE A 178 19.64 -20.05 9.85
CA ILE A 178 18.32 -20.31 10.43
C ILE A 178 17.29 -20.60 9.34
N MET A 179 17.27 -19.82 8.25
CA MET A 179 16.40 -20.07 7.11
C MET A 179 16.65 -21.44 6.47
N ARG A 180 17.92 -21.84 6.27
CA ARG A 180 18.27 -23.14 5.73
C ARG A 180 17.81 -24.28 6.64
N ILE A 181 18.05 -24.18 7.95
CA ILE A 181 17.60 -25.18 8.92
C ILE A 181 16.07 -25.32 8.90
N LEU A 182 15.32 -24.21 8.82
CA LEU A 182 13.86 -24.27 8.70
C LEU A 182 13.43 -25.05 7.45
N ILE A 183 14.00 -24.73 6.29
CA ILE A 183 13.68 -25.39 5.02
C ILE A 183 14.07 -26.88 5.06
N GLU A 184 15.27 -27.21 5.53
CA GLU A 184 15.76 -28.59 5.68
C GLU A 184 14.89 -29.43 6.62
N ARG A 185 14.26 -28.79 7.61
CA ARG A 185 13.34 -29.43 8.54
C ARG A 185 11.90 -29.47 8.04
N GLY A 186 11.63 -29.00 6.82
CA GLY A 186 10.32 -29.09 6.18
C GLY A 186 9.41 -27.89 6.41
N ALA A 187 9.96 -26.71 6.70
CA ALA A 187 9.19 -25.45 6.62
C ALA A 187 8.71 -25.24 5.17
N ASP A 188 7.42 -25.00 5.00
CA ASP A 188 6.81 -24.72 3.72
C ASP A 188 7.22 -23.34 3.21
N ILE A 189 8.03 -23.35 2.15
CA ILE A 189 8.52 -22.16 1.46
C ILE A 189 7.41 -21.35 0.78
N ASN A 190 6.22 -21.92 0.62
CA ASN A 190 5.05 -21.32 -0.01
C ASN A 190 3.94 -20.98 1.00
N ALA A 191 4.18 -21.10 2.30
CA ALA A 191 3.11 -20.98 3.29
C ALA A 191 2.50 -19.56 3.38
N GLY A 192 1.16 -19.50 3.46
CA GLY A 192 0.41 -18.32 3.89
C GLY A 192 0.39 -17.10 2.95
N LEU A 193 -0.33 -16.06 3.40
CA LEU A 193 -0.42 -14.75 2.71
C LEU A 193 0.86 -13.92 2.90
N GLY A 194 1.48 -14.02 4.07
CA GLY A 194 2.82 -13.49 4.35
C GLY A 194 3.90 -14.43 3.84
N SER A 195 3.77 -14.92 2.59
CA SER A 195 4.68 -15.94 2.06
C SER A 195 6.14 -15.49 2.15
N PRO A 196 7.09 -16.41 2.43
CA PRO A 196 8.49 -16.07 2.60
C PRO A 196 9.06 -15.26 1.44
N ILE A 197 8.68 -15.59 0.20
CA ILE A 197 9.15 -14.88 -0.99
C ILE A 197 8.67 -13.43 -1.04
N ARG A 198 7.41 -13.16 -0.66
CA ARG A 198 6.89 -11.79 -0.57
C ARG A 198 7.60 -10.99 0.51
N VAL A 199 7.86 -11.59 1.66
CA VAL A 199 8.59 -10.91 2.75
C VAL A 199 10.04 -10.64 2.35
N ALA A 200 10.70 -11.56 1.63
CA ALA A 200 12.03 -11.33 1.07
C ALA A 200 12.05 -10.16 0.07
N ILE A 201 11.00 -10.05 -0.77
CA ILE A 201 10.84 -8.95 -1.73
C ILE A 201 10.62 -7.62 -1.01
N ALA A 202 9.63 -7.55 -0.13
CA ALA A 202 9.29 -6.33 0.62
C ALA A 202 10.44 -5.83 1.51
N SER A 203 11.24 -6.76 2.05
CA SER A 203 12.42 -6.43 2.87
C SER A 203 13.65 -6.05 2.05
N CYS A 204 13.60 -6.15 0.71
CA CYS A 204 14.77 -6.04 -0.17
C CYS A 204 15.94 -6.96 0.24
N LYS A 205 15.64 -8.13 0.84
CA LYS A 205 16.64 -9.06 1.36
C LYS A 205 17.11 -10.04 0.28
N ARG A 206 18.09 -9.60 -0.52
CA ARG A 206 18.68 -10.35 -1.65
C ARG A 206 19.03 -11.81 -1.29
N THR A 207 19.73 -12.03 -0.18
CA THR A 207 20.15 -13.39 0.23
C THR A 207 18.97 -14.32 0.55
N ALA A 208 17.91 -13.79 1.15
CA ALA A 208 16.68 -14.54 1.42
C ALA A 208 15.93 -14.84 0.12
N PHE A 209 15.82 -13.84 -0.77
CA PHE A 209 15.23 -14.02 -2.09
C PHE A 209 15.96 -15.09 -2.90
N ASP A 210 17.29 -15.03 -2.96
CA ASP A 210 18.11 -15.99 -3.73
C ASP A 210 17.98 -17.41 -3.17
N LEU A 211 17.99 -17.56 -1.83
CA LEU A 211 17.77 -18.83 -1.18
C LEU A 211 16.43 -19.43 -1.59
N LEU A 212 15.34 -18.65 -1.51
CA LEU A 212 13.98 -19.10 -1.84
C LEU A 212 13.83 -19.42 -3.33
N MET A 213 14.38 -18.59 -4.22
CA MET A 213 14.33 -18.79 -5.67
C MET A 213 15.13 -20.01 -6.15
N SER A 214 16.13 -20.44 -5.37
CA SER A 214 16.89 -21.66 -5.64
C SER A 214 16.17 -22.94 -5.20
N GLN A 215 15.11 -22.85 -4.37
CA GLN A 215 14.39 -24.03 -3.91
C GLN A 215 13.57 -24.67 -5.03
N LEU A 216 13.68 -25.99 -5.15
CA LEU A 216 12.76 -26.77 -5.98
C LEU A 216 11.35 -26.67 -5.38
N GLY A 217 10.35 -26.41 -6.23
CA GLY A 217 8.95 -26.30 -5.79
C GLY A 217 8.52 -24.91 -5.29
N ILE A 218 9.36 -23.87 -5.42
CA ILE A 218 8.91 -22.49 -5.18
C ILE A 218 7.74 -22.14 -6.13
N GLN A 219 6.60 -21.74 -5.55
CA GLN A 219 5.40 -21.34 -6.29
C GLN A 219 5.39 -19.81 -6.42
N LEU A 220 5.38 -19.32 -7.65
CA LEU A 220 5.31 -17.88 -7.94
C LEU A 220 3.90 -17.42 -8.32
N ARG A 221 3.19 -18.24 -9.12
CA ARG A 221 1.82 -17.97 -9.56
C ARG A 221 0.83 -18.07 -8.41
N GLY A 222 -0.18 -17.22 -8.41
CA GLY A 222 -1.20 -17.13 -7.35
C GLY A 222 -0.68 -16.49 -6.06
N ARG A 223 0.61 -16.13 -6.00
CA ARG A 223 1.26 -15.61 -4.80
C ARG A 223 1.47 -14.11 -4.82
N GLN A 224 1.04 -13.42 -5.88
CA GLN A 224 1.10 -11.96 -5.96
C GLN A 224 2.54 -11.42 -5.77
N VAL A 225 3.53 -12.13 -6.32
CA VAL A 225 4.96 -11.82 -6.12
C VAL A 225 5.40 -10.52 -6.79
N LEU A 226 4.62 -10.00 -7.74
CA LEU A 226 4.85 -8.71 -8.38
C LEU A 226 4.04 -7.57 -7.74
N ASP A 227 3.29 -7.82 -6.66
CA ASP A 227 2.70 -6.75 -5.87
C ASP A 227 3.79 -5.83 -5.34
N LEU A 228 3.53 -4.53 -5.39
CA LEU A 228 4.37 -3.57 -4.69
C LEU A 228 4.21 -3.73 -3.16
N PRO A 229 5.26 -3.53 -2.35
CA PRO A 229 5.18 -3.68 -0.90
C PRO A 229 4.27 -2.63 -0.24
N GLU A 230 3.38 -3.05 0.65
CA GLU A 230 2.51 -2.15 1.42
C GLU A 230 3.37 -1.14 2.21
N THR A 231 3.17 0.18 2.01
CA THR A 231 3.90 1.25 2.70
C THR A 231 3.01 2.02 3.67
N LEU A 232 3.59 2.92 4.45
CA LEU A 232 2.90 3.99 5.17
C LEU A 232 3.18 5.36 4.52
N PRO A 233 2.33 6.38 4.74
CA PRO A 233 2.60 7.72 4.24
C PRO A 233 3.90 8.35 4.76
N THR A 234 4.44 7.84 5.87
CA THR A 234 5.69 8.29 6.48
C THR A 234 6.93 7.59 5.95
N ASP A 235 6.75 6.56 5.14
CA ASP A 235 7.84 5.78 4.59
C ASP A 235 8.61 6.59 3.55
N GLN A 236 9.92 6.33 3.45
CA GLN A 236 10.84 6.99 2.52
C GLN A 236 11.83 5.96 1.97
N PRO A 237 11.43 5.15 0.97
CA PRO A 237 12.31 4.20 0.33
C PRO A 237 13.43 4.98 -0.36
N THR A 238 14.64 4.48 -0.21
CA THR A 238 15.80 5.04 -0.90
C THR A 238 15.81 4.58 -2.36
N GLU A 239 16.51 5.31 -3.23
CA GLU A 239 16.72 4.87 -4.61
C GLU A 239 17.37 3.48 -4.69
N ALA A 240 18.27 3.16 -3.76
CA ALA A 240 18.87 1.83 -3.65
C ALA A 240 17.83 0.75 -3.31
N HIS A 241 16.87 1.04 -2.42
CA HIS A 241 15.77 0.13 -2.10
C HIS A 241 14.91 -0.13 -3.35
N GLU A 242 14.54 0.94 -4.07
CA GLU A 242 13.75 0.84 -5.31
C GLU A 242 14.48 0.05 -6.41
N ALA A 243 15.79 0.27 -6.57
CA ALA A 243 16.59 -0.47 -7.54
C ALA A 243 16.67 -1.97 -7.22
N ILE A 244 16.84 -2.34 -5.94
CA ILE A 244 16.82 -3.74 -5.50
C ILE A 244 15.45 -4.36 -5.77
N LEU A 245 14.37 -3.67 -5.39
CA LEU A 245 13.01 -4.14 -5.59
C LEU A 245 12.70 -4.38 -7.08
N LEU A 246 13.08 -3.43 -7.94
CA LEU A 246 12.95 -3.57 -9.39
C LEU A 246 13.76 -4.76 -9.93
N SER A 247 14.98 -4.99 -9.41
CA SER A 247 15.80 -6.14 -9.80
C SER A 247 15.15 -7.48 -9.44
N PHE A 248 14.40 -7.55 -8.34
CA PHE A 248 13.65 -8.75 -7.97
C PHE A 248 12.52 -9.02 -8.96
N TYR A 249 11.75 -7.99 -9.32
CA TYR A 249 10.68 -8.13 -10.30
C TYR A 249 11.20 -8.54 -11.67
N GLN A 250 12.33 -7.99 -12.11
CA GLN A 250 12.99 -8.39 -13.35
C GLN A 250 13.37 -9.87 -13.33
N GLN A 251 13.94 -10.36 -12.23
CA GLN A 251 14.32 -11.78 -12.10
C GLN A 251 13.10 -12.72 -12.03
N LEU A 252 12.03 -12.30 -11.35
CA LEU A 252 10.78 -13.06 -11.31
C LEU A 252 10.19 -13.22 -12.72
N ILE A 253 10.11 -12.12 -13.47
CA ILE A 253 9.61 -12.11 -14.85
C ILE A 253 10.54 -12.87 -15.80
N GLN A 254 11.86 -12.78 -15.61
CA GLN A 254 12.83 -13.56 -16.40
C GLN A 254 12.62 -15.07 -16.18
N ARG A 255 12.25 -15.48 -14.97
CA ARG A 255 11.96 -16.89 -14.64
C ARG A 255 10.60 -17.34 -15.17
N ASP A 256 9.57 -16.51 -15.04
CA ASP A 256 8.22 -16.78 -15.54
C ASP A 256 7.57 -15.47 -16.00
N SER A 257 7.62 -15.20 -17.31
CA SER A 257 7.09 -13.96 -17.88
C SER A 257 5.57 -13.86 -17.77
N THR A 258 4.87 -15.00 -17.66
CA THR A 258 3.40 -15.00 -17.52
C THR A 258 2.94 -14.39 -16.21
N LEU A 259 3.83 -14.25 -15.21
CA LEU A 259 3.54 -13.53 -13.98
C LEU A 259 3.05 -12.11 -14.28
N ALA A 260 3.59 -11.41 -15.28
CA ALA A 260 3.14 -10.04 -15.59
C ALA A 260 1.67 -9.97 -16.05
N THR A 261 1.14 -11.06 -16.62
CA THR A 261 -0.25 -11.16 -17.10
C THR A 261 -1.23 -11.75 -16.09
N GLU A 262 -0.74 -12.16 -14.92
CA GLU A 262 -1.55 -12.78 -13.88
C GLU A 262 -2.68 -11.85 -13.43
N ARG A 263 -3.87 -12.44 -13.25
CA ARG A 263 -5.04 -11.76 -12.70
C ARG A 263 -5.50 -12.45 -11.43
N ARG A 264 -5.94 -11.64 -10.47
CA ARG A 264 -6.61 -12.10 -9.25
C ARG A 264 -8.04 -12.59 -9.57
N ALA A 265 -8.68 -13.21 -8.58
CA ALA A 265 -10.05 -13.72 -8.72
C ALA A 265 -11.08 -12.62 -9.06
N ASP A 266 -10.84 -11.38 -8.61
CA ASP A 266 -11.63 -10.18 -8.93
C ASP A 266 -11.28 -9.56 -10.31
N GLY A 267 -10.41 -10.22 -11.08
CA GLY A 267 -9.97 -9.74 -12.39
C GLY A 267 -8.88 -8.67 -12.35
N ASN A 268 -8.47 -8.22 -11.16
CA ASN A 268 -7.41 -7.23 -11.00
C ASN A 268 -6.07 -7.80 -11.46
N ASN A 269 -5.40 -7.07 -12.35
CA ASN A 269 -3.97 -7.29 -12.64
C ASN A 269 -3.10 -6.47 -11.67
N TYR A 270 -1.78 -6.63 -11.74
CA TYR A 270 -0.84 -5.92 -10.86
C TYR A 270 -0.92 -4.39 -10.94
N LEU A 271 -1.33 -3.82 -12.08
CA LEU A 271 -1.53 -2.38 -12.23
C LEU A 271 -2.73 -1.89 -11.43
N HIS A 272 -3.84 -2.66 -11.39
CA HIS A 272 -4.98 -2.34 -10.53
C HIS A 272 -4.57 -2.36 -9.05
N VAL A 273 -3.82 -3.39 -8.64
CA VAL A 273 -3.37 -3.54 -7.25
C VAL A 273 -2.46 -2.39 -6.84
N ALA A 274 -1.44 -2.09 -7.65
CA ALA A 274 -0.52 -0.98 -7.41
C ALA A 274 -1.26 0.37 -7.34
N ALA A 275 -2.30 0.55 -8.14
CA ALA A 275 -3.14 1.74 -8.15
C ALA A 275 -4.10 1.81 -6.95
N ALA A 276 -4.60 0.67 -6.47
CA ALA A 276 -5.55 0.55 -5.39
C ALA A 276 -4.92 0.63 -3.99
N ASP A 277 -3.60 0.46 -3.90
CA ASP A 277 -2.85 0.63 -2.67
C ASP A 277 -2.96 2.08 -2.16
N ARG A 278 -3.25 2.22 -0.86
CA ARG A 278 -3.59 3.50 -0.23
C ARG A 278 -2.38 4.36 0.08
N THR A 279 -1.16 3.83 0.00
CA THR A 279 0.04 4.51 0.52
C THR A 279 1.19 4.49 -0.47
N LEU A 280 1.22 3.46 -1.30
CA LEU A 280 2.35 3.13 -2.15
C LEU A 280 2.71 4.18 -3.21
N PRO A 281 1.76 4.75 -3.98
CA PRO A 281 2.10 5.67 -5.06
C PRO A 281 2.62 7.04 -4.58
N PHE A 282 2.57 7.32 -3.27
CA PHE A 282 3.09 8.55 -2.68
C PHE A 282 4.56 8.47 -2.34
N VAL A 283 5.02 7.25 -2.10
CA VAL A 283 6.27 6.98 -1.41
C VAL A 283 7.37 6.65 -2.42
N CYS A 284 7.05 5.88 -3.46
CA CYS A 284 8.03 5.53 -4.49
C CYS A 284 8.25 6.65 -5.51
N SER A 285 9.50 6.82 -5.96
CA SER A 285 9.90 7.78 -6.98
C SER A 285 9.12 7.60 -8.30
N GLN A 286 9.00 8.69 -9.05
CA GLN A 286 8.38 8.64 -10.37
C GLN A 286 9.11 7.62 -11.27
N GLN A 287 10.45 7.67 -11.33
CA GLN A 287 11.26 6.77 -12.15
C GLN A 287 11.01 5.28 -11.83
N PHE A 288 10.91 4.93 -10.55
CA PHE A 288 10.60 3.55 -10.15
C PHE A 288 9.24 3.10 -10.68
N ILE A 289 8.19 3.93 -10.49
CA ILE A 289 6.84 3.61 -10.98
C ILE A 289 6.83 3.44 -12.50
N GLU A 290 7.55 4.29 -13.23
CA GLU A 290 7.68 4.20 -14.68
C GLU A 290 8.35 2.91 -15.15
N ASN A 291 9.43 2.52 -14.47
CA ASN A 291 10.17 1.30 -14.75
C ASN A 291 9.35 0.05 -14.40
N TYR A 292 8.65 0.05 -13.28
CA TYR A 292 7.77 -1.04 -12.85
C TYR A 292 6.62 -1.26 -13.86
N ILE A 293 5.90 -0.19 -14.23
CA ILE A 293 4.82 -0.29 -15.22
C ILE A 293 5.39 -0.69 -16.58
N GLY A 294 6.52 -0.12 -16.98
CA GLY A 294 7.21 -0.48 -18.22
C GLY A 294 7.57 -1.96 -18.27
N LEU A 295 8.11 -2.51 -17.18
CA LEU A 295 8.43 -3.93 -17.03
C LEU A 295 7.20 -4.82 -17.18
N LEU A 296 6.09 -4.49 -16.53
CA LEU A 296 4.85 -5.26 -16.63
C LEU A 296 4.28 -5.23 -18.05
N VAL A 297 4.16 -4.04 -18.65
CA VAL A 297 3.59 -3.86 -20.00
C VAL A 297 4.45 -4.54 -21.07
N ALA A 298 5.79 -4.45 -20.97
CA ALA A 298 6.71 -5.13 -21.89
C ALA A 298 6.55 -6.66 -21.85
N ASN A 299 5.98 -7.21 -20.77
CA ASN A 299 5.70 -8.63 -20.59
C ASN A 299 4.20 -8.95 -20.70
N GLY A 300 3.44 -8.10 -21.40
CA GLY A 300 2.06 -8.39 -21.81
C GLY A 300 0.98 -7.97 -20.81
N ALA A 301 1.32 -7.28 -19.71
CA ALA A 301 0.31 -6.77 -18.80
C ALA A 301 -0.62 -5.77 -19.52
N ASP A 302 -1.93 -6.04 -19.46
CA ASP A 302 -2.96 -5.21 -20.08
C ASP A 302 -3.19 -3.91 -19.28
N ILE A 303 -2.63 -2.81 -19.78
CA ILE A 303 -2.70 -1.48 -19.14
C ILE A 303 -4.10 -0.86 -19.17
N ALA A 304 -4.94 -1.25 -20.13
CA ALA A 304 -6.32 -0.77 -20.30
C ALA A 304 -7.35 -1.81 -19.82
N GLY A 305 -6.88 -2.94 -19.29
CA GLY A 305 -7.72 -4.01 -18.80
C GLY A 305 -8.66 -3.53 -17.72
N VAL A 306 -9.88 -4.06 -17.71
CA VAL A 306 -10.87 -3.76 -16.66
C VAL A 306 -10.92 -4.88 -15.63
N ASP A 307 -11.21 -4.51 -14.39
CA ASP A 307 -11.57 -5.47 -13.34
C ASP A 307 -12.94 -6.12 -13.60
N ASN A 308 -13.25 -7.19 -12.86
CA ASN A 308 -14.52 -7.89 -13.02
C ASN A 308 -15.66 -7.18 -12.28
N ASP A 309 -15.34 -6.51 -11.17
CA ASP A 309 -16.34 -5.99 -10.22
C ASP A 309 -17.00 -4.70 -10.71
N LEU A 310 -16.19 -3.68 -11.01
CA LEU A 310 -16.68 -2.36 -11.40
C LEU A 310 -16.49 -2.08 -12.90
N ARG A 311 -15.80 -2.99 -13.61
CA ARG A 311 -15.39 -2.81 -15.01
C ARG A 311 -14.56 -1.53 -15.20
N VAL A 312 -13.73 -1.21 -14.21
CA VAL A 312 -12.88 -0.02 -14.24
C VAL A 312 -11.43 -0.40 -14.52
N THR A 313 -10.67 0.54 -15.09
CA THR A 313 -9.26 0.36 -15.48
C THR A 313 -8.31 0.71 -14.33
N PRO A 314 -7.00 0.37 -14.41
CA PRO A 314 -6.01 0.82 -13.43
C PRO A 314 -6.00 2.34 -13.23
N LEU A 315 -6.29 3.12 -14.29
CA LEU A 315 -6.33 4.57 -14.22
C LEU A 315 -7.48 5.08 -13.34
N HIS A 316 -8.61 4.38 -13.29
CA HIS A 316 -9.71 4.70 -12.36
C HIS A 316 -9.29 4.44 -10.91
N HIS A 317 -8.60 3.32 -10.63
CA HIS A 317 -8.06 3.05 -9.29
C HIS A 317 -7.04 4.12 -8.86
N ALA A 318 -6.17 4.54 -9.78
CA ALA A 318 -5.20 5.61 -9.52
C ALA A 318 -5.90 6.94 -9.22
N ALA A 319 -6.93 7.27 -9.99
CA ALA A 319 -7.78 8.44 -9.81
C ALA A 319 -8.53 8.42 -8.46
N LEU A 320 -9.09 7.26 -8.08
CA LEU A 320 -9.76 7.03 -6.81
C LEU A 320 -8.81 7.27 -5.63
N ARG A 321 -7.56 6.82 -5.75
CA ARG A 321 -6.55 6.96 -4.68
C ARG A 321 -5.80 8.27 -4.67
N GLY A 322 -5.89 9.10 -5.72
CA GLY A 322 -5.10 10.32 -5.84
C GLY A 322 -3.62 10.04 -6.20
N SER A 323 -3.36 8.92 -6.86
CA SER A 323 -2.03 8.41 -7.17
C SER A 323 -1.45 9.05 -8.42
N HIS A 324 -1.16 10.35 -8.37
CA HIS A 324 -0.72 11.16 -9.52
C HIS A 324 0.50 10.59 -10.26
N ARG A 325 1.49 10.01 -9.57
CA ARG A 325 2.68 9.40 -10.20
C ARG A 325 2.32 8.21 -11.10
N LEU A 326 1.46 7.35 -10.59
CA LEU A 326 0.95 6.18 -11.30
C LEU A 326 0.01 6.61 -12.44
N ALA A 327 -0.88 7.58 -12.19
CA ALA A 327 -1.71 8.17 -13.22
C ALA A 327 -0.87 8.78 -14.37
N ALA A 328 0.19 9.52 -14.05
CA ALA A 328 1.09 10.11 -15.06
C ALA A 328 1.78 9.04 -15.91
N SER A 329 2.25 7.96 -15.27
CA SER A 329 2.88 6.86 -15.99
C SER A 329 1.89 6.06 -16.84
N LEU A 330 0.65 5.87 -16.38
CA LEU A 330 -0.40 5.22 -17.16
C LEU A 330 -0.79 6.09 -18.36
N CYS A 331 -1.08 7.37 -18.14
CA CYS A 331 -1.51 8.31 -19.18
C CYS A 331 -0.52 8.43 -20.34
N ARG A 332 0.80 8.41 -20.09
CA ARG A 332 1.81 8.44 -21.15
C ARG A 332 1.82 7.20 -22.06
N ARG A 333 1.17 6.11 -21.64
CA ARG A 333 1.14 4.82 -22.34
C ARG A 333 -0.24 4.48 -22.89
N LEU A 334 -1.27 5.22 -22.50
CA LEU A 334 -2.65 5.01 -22.94
C LEU A 334 -2.97 5.88 -24.15
N ALA A 335 -3.88 5.40 -24.99
CA ALA A 335 -4.48 6.26 -26.01
C ALA A 335 -5.43 7.28 -25.35
N ALA A 336 -5.68 8.41 -26.01
CA ALA A 336 -6.56 9.45 -25.49
C ALA A 336 -8.00 8.94 -25.22
N ALA A 337 -8.48 7.98 -26.00
CA ALA A 337 -9.77 7.33 -25.78
C ALA A 337 -9.81 6.54 -24.46
N ASP A 338 -8.70 5.89 -24.08
CA ASP A 338 -8.62 5.11 -22.84
C ASP A 338 -8.47 5.99 -21.59
N VAL A 339 -7.90 7.19 -21.71
CA VAL A 339 -7.87 8.18 -20.62
C VAL A 339 -9.28 8.62 -20.22
N ASN A 340 -10.17 8.72 -21.21
CA ASN A 340 -11.56 9.16 -21.06
C ASN A 340 -12.57 8.01 -20.95
N ARG A 341 -12.09 6.77 -20.92
CA ARG A 341 -12.96 5.59 -20.91
C ARG A 341 -13.73 5.52 -19.59
N GLY A 342 -15.05 5.52 -19.67
CA GLY A 342 -15.93 5.08 -18.58
C GLY A 342 -16.37 3.61 -18.74
N PRO A 343 -16.93 2.99 -17.70
CA PRO A 343 -17.56 1.67 -17.82
C PRO A 343 -18.76 1.70 -18.78
N PRO A 344 -19.11 0.57 -19.44
CA PRO A 344 -20.16 0.53 -20.47
C PRO A 344 -21.54 1.04 -19.99
N ASN A 345 -21.85 0.86 -18.71
CA ASN A 345 -23.13 1.25 -18.14
C ASN A 345 -23.17 2.71 -17.65
N ASP A 346 -22.01 3.36 -17.54
CA ASP A 346 -21.89 4.73 -17.09
C ASP A 346 -20.66 5.39 -17.74
N PRO A 347 -20.77 5.81 -19.00
CA PRO A 347 -19.66 6.45 -19.71
C PRO A 347 -19.17 7.74 -19.06
N SER A 348 -20.00 8.36 -18.21
CA SER A 348 -19.62 9.57 -17.47
C SER A 348 -18.69 9.27 -16.31
N PHE A 349 -18.62 8.01 -15.84
CA PHE A 349 -17.75 7.59 -14.74
C PHE A 349 -16.31 7.39 -15.19
N THR A 350 -15.71 8.47 -15.71
CA THR A 350 -14.32 8.54 -16.17
C THR A 350 -13.34 8.70 -14.98
N PRO A 351 -12.03 8.43 -15.16
CA PRO A 351 -11.03 8.69 -14.12
C PRO A 351 -11.08 10.13 -13.58
N LEU A 352 -11.30 11.13 -14.44
CA LEU A 352 -11.39 12.54 -14.03
C LEU A 352 -12.58 12.77 -13.08
N THR A 353 -13.75 12.19 -13.39
CA THR A 353 -14.92 12.32 -12.51
C THR A 353 -14.72 11.65 -11.17
N ILE A 354 -14.05 10.51 -11.12
CA ILE A 354 -13.71 9.82 -9.87
C ILE A 354 -12.83 10.69 -8.98
N SER A 355 -11.72 11.23 -9.51
CA SER A 355 -10.84 12.10 -8.73
C SER A 355 -11.57 13.35 -8.24
N ALA A 356 -12.40 13.97 -9.08
CA ALA A 356 -13.21 15.13 -8.71
C ALA A 356 -14.19 14.82 -7.57
N ARG A 357 -14.89 13.69 -7.64
CA ARG A 357 -15.80 13.21 -6.60
C ARG A 357 -15.07 12.96 -5.28
N CYS A 358 -13.88 12.34 -5.32
CA CYS A 358 -13.09 12.07 -4.12
C CYS A 358 -12.59 13.37 -3.46
N LEU A 359 -12.08 14.30 -4.25
CA LEU A 359 -11.66 15.63 -3.78
C LEU A 359 -12.84 16.38 -3.16
N TYR A 360 -14.01 16.36 -3.81
CA TYR A 360 -15.22 16.98 -3.28
C TYR A 360 -15.64 16.38 -1.94
N GLY A 361 -15.75 15.05 -1.87
CA GLY A 361 -16.15 14.34 -0.64
C GLY A 361 -15.23 14.67 0.53
N VAL A 362 -13.91 14.61 0.33
CA VAL A 362 -12.96 14.89 1.41
C VAL A 362 -12.99 16.36 1.84
N THR A 363 -13.28 17.28 0.92
CA THR A 363 -13.41 18.71 1.23
C THR A 363 -14.66 18.97 2.05
N GLN A 364 -15.77 18.31 1.72
CA GLN A 364 -16.99 18.40 2.54
C GLN A 364 -16.75 17.87 3.95
N THR A 365 -16.04 16.75 4.10
CA THR A 365 -15.66 16.24 5.43
C THR A 365 -14.85 17.27 6.23
N LEU A 366 -13.99 18.07 5.60
CA LEU A 366 -13.28 19.14 6.31
C LEU A 366 -14.16 20.33 6.71
N GLN A 367 -15.26 20.57 6.00
CA GLN A 367 -16.22 21.63 6.33
C GLN A 367 -17.12 21.25 7.51
N ASP A 368 -17.24 19.95 7.83
CA ASP A 368 -17.96 19.51 9.01
C ASP A 368 -17.17 19.80 10.30
N ASN A 369 -17.80 20.56 11.20
CA ASN A 369 -17.24 20.95 12.49
C ASN A 369 -17.06 19.75 13.43
N ASN A 370 -17.77 18.64 13.20
CA ASN A 370 -17.71 17.43 14.01
C ASN A 370 -16.57 16.48 13.60
N THR A 371 -15.91 16.74 12.47
CA THR A 371 -14.83 15.88 11.96
C THR A 371 -13.65 15.86 12.93
N GLY A 372 -13.34 14.68 13.47
CA GLY A 372 -12.22 14.47 14.38
C GLY A 372 -10.85 14.77 13.75
N GLN A 373 -9.87 15.17 14.57
CA GLN A 373 -8.55 15.62 14.11
C GLN A 373 -7.84 14.58 13.23
N ALA A 374 -7.91 13.29 13.56
CA ALA A 374 -7.26 12.24 12.78
C ALA A 374 -7.82 12.13 11.35
N VAL A 375 -9.11 12.42 11.15
CA VAL A 375 -9.74 12.45 9.82
C VAL A 375 -9.27 13.70 9.06
N ARG A 376 -9.21 14.85 9.73
CA ARG A 376 -8.70 16.09 9.16
C ARG A 376 -7.24 15.96 8.71
N ASP A 377 -6.39 15.36 9.53
CA ASP A 377 -4.97 15.12 9.19
C ASP A 377 -4.84 14.26 7.92
N ARG A 378 -5.65 13.20 7.81
CA ARG A 378 -5.68 12.35 6.60
C ARG A 378 -6.19 13.11 5.37
N ALA A 379 -7.24 13.92 5.53
CA ALA A 379 -7.79 14.73 4.45
C ALA A 379 -6.77 15.75 3.94
N ASN A 380 -6.05 16.42 4.85
CA ASN A 380 -4.99 17.37 4.52
C ASN A 380 -3.85 16.74 3.71
N ILE A 381 -3.50 15.47 3.99
CA ILE A 381 -2.52 14.72 3.19
C ILE A 381 -3.06 14.38 1.79
N ARG A 382 -4.34 14.03 1.68
CA ARG A 382 -4.92 13.51 0.43
C ARG A 382 -5.39 14.58 -0.55
N ILE A 383 -5.85 15.74 -0.09
CA ILE A 383 -6.34 16.82 -0.96
C ILE A 383 -5.30 17.21 -2.03
N PRO A 384 -4.03 17.50 -1.67
CA PRO A 384 -3.01 17.83 -2.67
C PRO A 384 -2.79 16.71 -3.70
N GLN A 385 -2.94 15.46 -3.28
CA GLN A 385 -2.73 14.28 -4.13
C GLN A 385 -3.83 14.14 -5.20
N TRP A 386 -5.10 14.31 -4.81
CA TRP A 386 -6.20 14.33 -5.79
C TRP A 386 -6.11 15.53 -6.73
N LYS A 387 -5.71 16.72 -6.24
CA LYS A 387 -5.45 17.87 -7.12
C LYS A 387 -4.36 17.57 -8.14
N ALA A 388 -3.22 17.03 -7.69
CA ALA A 388 -2.13 16.63 -8.59
C ALA A 388 -2.59 15.57 -9.62
N THR A 389 -3.46 14.65 -9.20
CA THR A 389 -4.03 13.62 -10.08
C THR A 389 -4.97 14.22 -11.13
N ILE A 390 -5.87 15.13 -10.73
CA ILE A 390 -6.74 15.87 -11.65
C ILE A 390 -5.90 16.61 -12.69
N ARG A 391 -4.87 17.36 -12.27
CA ARG A 391 -3.97 18.06 -13.19
C ARG A 391 -3.28 17.11 -14.15
N THR A 392 -2.84 15.96 -13.66
CA THR A 392 -2.20 14.91 -14.47
C THR A 392 -3.14 14.36 -15.53
N LEU A 393 -4.39 14.07 -15.17
CA LEU A 393 -5.42 13.61 -16.09
C LEU A 393 -5.75 14.69 -17.14
N LEU A 394 -5.87 15.95 -16.74
CA LEU A 394 -6.13 17.07 -17.65
C LEU A 394 -5.00 17.26 -18.67
N ARG A 395 -3.72 17.18 -18.24
CA ARG A 395 -2.57 17.23 -19.15
C ARG A 395 -2.54 16.06 -20.13
N ALA A 396 -3.13 14.92 -19.75
CA ALA A 396 -3.27 13.74 -20.61
C ALA A 396 -4.48 13.81 -21.56
N GLY A 397 -5.21 14.93 -21.60
CA GLY A 397 -6.37 15.09 -22.46
C GLY A 397 -7.68 14.55 -21.88
N ALA A 398 -7.81 14.46 -20.55
CA ALA A 398 -9.08 14.13 -19.93
C ALA A 398 -10.14 15.21 -20.23
N ASP A 399 -11.32 14.77 -20.68
CA ASP A 399 -12.39 15.62 -21.18
C ASP A 399 -13.34 16.03 -20.04
N ILE A 400 -13.34 17.33 -19.74
CA ILE A 400 -14.21 17.95 -18.73
C ILE A 400 -15.68 17.91 -19.19
N ALA A 401 -15.96 17.86 -20.49
CA ALA A 401 -17.32 17.81 -21.01
C ALA A 401 -18.06 16.52 -20.61
N LEU A 402 -17.33 15.43 -20.37
CA LEU A 402 -17.88 14.15 -19.90
C LEU A 402 -18.29 14.17 -18.42
N MET A 403 -17.92 15.22 -17.67
CA MET A 403 -18.33 15.34 -16.27
C MET A 403 -19.84 15.63 -16.17
N PRO A 404 -20.59 14.88 -15.34
CA PRO A 404 -22.02 15.10 -15.19
C PRO A 404 -22.31 16.46 -14.54
N MET A 405 -23.51 17.02 -14.79
CA MET A 405 -23.95 18.34 -14.28
C MET A 405 -25.40 18.36 -13.76
N ALA A 406 -26.03 17.19 -13.66
CA ALA A 406 -27.44 17.07 -13.33
C ALA A 406 -27.73 17.54 -11.90
N THR A 407 -26.84 17.27 -10.95
CA THR A 407 -26.99 17.65 -9.55
C THR A 407 -26.09 18.82 -9.16
N GLU A 408 -26.43 19.49 -8.06
CA GLU A 408 -25.61 20.57 -7.53
C GLU A 408 -24.21 20.08 -7.11
N GLY A 409 -24.13 18.91 -6.45
CA GLY A 409 -22.84 18.31 -6.11
C GLY A 409 -21.97 18.01 -7.33
N GLN A 410 -22.58 17.60 -8.46
CA GLN A 410 -21.87 17.39 -9.72
C GLN A 410 -21.38 18.71 -10.35
N ARG A 411 -22.19 19.76 -10.32
CA ARG A 411 -21.76 21.11 -10.76
C ARG A 411 -20.61 21.63 -9.92
N GLN A 412 -20.66 21.42 -8.61
CA GLN A 412 -19.57 21.76 -7.71
C GLN A 412 -18.31 20.96 -8.08
N GLN A 413 -18.37 19.62 -8.16
CA GLN A 413 -17.23 18.80 -8.59
C GLN A 413 -16.57 19.32 -9.89
N ARG A 414 -17.37 19.69 -10.89
CA ARG A 414 -16.88 20.29 -12.14
C ARG A 414 -16.19 21.64 -11.91
N GLN A 415 -16.75 22.51 -11.07
CA GLN A 415 -16.13 23.79 -10.71
C GLN A 415 -14.74 23.62 -10.09
N TRP A 416 -14.56 22.61 -9.24
CA TRP A 416 -13.24 22.29 -8.67
C TRP A 416 -12.24 21.84 -9.75
N VAL A 417 -12.67 21.02 -10.71
CA VAL A 417 -11.84 20.62 -11.85
C VAL A 417 -11.50 21.81 -12.74
N LEU A 418 -12.44 22.73 -12.98
CA LEU A 418 -12.18 23.94 -13.77
C LEU A 418 -11.09 24.82 -13.13
N ALA A 419 -11.07 24.96 -11.80
CA ALA A 419 -10.00 25.68 -11.12
C ALA A 419 -8.61 25.04 -11.34
N GLU A 420 -8.54 23.71 -11.25
CA GLU A 420 -7.29 22.98 -11.52
C GLU A 420 -6.91 23.02 -13.03
N CYS A 421 -7.89 23.09 -13.94
CA CYS A 421 -7.67 23.31 -15.37
C CYS A 421 -7.03 24.67 -15.65
N THR A 422 -7.54 25.74 -15.03
CA THR A 422 -6.90 27.07 -15.10
C THR A 422 -5.45 27.02 -14.63
N THR A 423 -5.15 26.27 -13.57
CA THR A 423 -3.77 26.10 -13.10
C THR A 423 -2.90 25.40 -14.14
N VAL A 424 -3.38 24.30 -14.73
CA VAL A 424 -2.67 23.57 -15.78
C VAL A 424 -2.41 24.45 -17.01
N LEU A 425 -3.40 25.23 -17.44
CA LEU A 425 -3.26 26.14 -18.59
C LEU A 425 -2.24 27.24 -18.34
N ASN A 426 -2.19 27.79 -17.13
CA ASN A 426 -1.19 28.79 -16.76
C ASN A 426 0.23 28.19 -16.78
N GLU A 427 0.42 27.00 -16.20
CA GLU A 427 1.70 26.29 -16.21
C GLU A 427 2.17 25.92 -17.64
N LEU A 428 1.22 25.50 -18.50
CA LEU A 428 1.50 25.23 -19.92
C LEU A 428 1.86 26.49 -20.68
N GLY A 429 1.18 27.60 -20.43
CA GLY A 429 1.48 28.89 -21.05
C GLY A 429 2.94 29.29 -20.79
N ASP A 430 3.39 29.21 -19.55
CA ASP A 430 4.77 29.52 -19.17
C ASP A 430 5.78 28.58 -19.85
N ALA A 431 5.50 27.26 -19.85
CA ALA A 431 6.38 26.27 -20.46
C ALA A 431 6.46 26.41 -21.99
N VAL A 432 5.33 26.66 -22.66
CA VAL A 432 5.28 26.89 -24.11
C VAL A 432 6.00 28.19 -24.46
N MET A 433 5.79 29.26 -23.70
CA MET A 433 6.50 30.53 -23.92
C MET A 433 8.01 30.39 -23.68
N ALA A 434 8.43 29.63 -22.67
CA ALA A 434 9.84 29.30 -22.44
C ALA A 434 10.42 28.51 -23.63
N ALA A 435 9.75 27.44 -24.07
CA ALA A 435 10.20 26.63 -25.21
C ALA A 435 10.29 27.44 -26.52
N ILE A 436 9.33 28.35 -26.77
CA ILE A 436 9.39 29.27 -27.90
C ILE A 436 10.59 30.22 -27.76
N ASN A 437 10.81 30.80 -26.58
CA ASN A 437 11.94 31.69 -26.35
C ASN A 437 13.30 31.00 -26.52
N ASP A 438 13.43 29.76 -26.05
CA ASP A 438 14.63 28.94 -26.22
C ASP A 438 14.86 28.58 -27.69
N ALA A 439 13.80 28.20 -28.41
CA ALA A 439 13.88 27.93 -29.85
C ALA A 439 14.25 29.18 -30.68
N LEU A 440 13.84 30.37 -30.24
CA LEU A 440 14.17 31.65 -30.88
C LEU A 440 15.52 32.22 -30.45
N ALA A 441 16.16 31.70 -29.39
CA ALA A 441 17.42 32.23 -28.87
C ALA A 441 18.55 32.28 -29.91
N PRO A 442 18.81 31.23 -30.73
CA PRO A 442 19.84 31.28 -31.75
C PRO A 442 19.58 32.38 -32.81
N GLN A 443 18.32 32.63 -33.14
CA GLN A 443 17.93 33.66 -34.12
C GLN A 443 18.16 35.07 -33.57
N ARG A 444 17.86 35.28 -32.28
CA ARG A 444 18.14 36.55 -31.59
C ARG A 444 19.66 36.82 -31.49
N SER A 445 20.46 35.78 -31.21
CA SER A 445 21.93 35.89 -31.21
C SER A 445 22.48 36.23 -32.59
N LEU A 446 21.95 35.61 -33.66
CA LEU A 446 22.34 35.94 -35.04
C LEU A 446 21.94 37.36 -35.44
N ALA A 447 20.72 37.79 -35.11
CA ALA A 447 20.27 39.16 -35.37
C ALA A 447 21.14 40.20 -34.64
N ALA A 448 21.54 39.91 -33.40
CA ALA A 448 22.45 40.77 -32.64
C ALA A 448 23.84 40.87 -33.29
N LEU A 449 24.39 39.77 -33.81
CA LEU A 449 25.65 39.77 -34.55
C LEU A 449 25.55 40.60 -35.85
N LEU A 450 24.48 40.41 -36.62
CA LEU A 450 24.26 41.17 -37.86
C LEU A 450 24.09 42.67 -37.59
N ALA A 451 23.42 43.05 -36.50
CA ALA A 451 23.30 44.45 -36.08
C ALA A 451 24.66 45.07 -35.76
N HIS A 452 25.58 44.33 -35.10
CA HIS A 452 26.93 44.82 -34.82
C HIS A 452 27.77 44.99 -36.08
N CYS A 453 27.59 44.14 -37.08
CA CYS A 453 28.28 44.25 -38.37
C CYS A 453 27.81 45.42 -39.24
N HIS A 454 26.66 46.04 -38.94
CA HIS A 454 26.14 47.20 -39.70
C HIS A 454 26.47 48.55 -39.04
N THR A 455 26.92 48.53 -37.79
CA THR A 455 27.26 49.76 -37.02
C THR A 455 28.77 50.06 -36.96
N GLY A 456 29.62 49.26 -37.60
CA GLY A 456 31.05 49.51 -37.78
C GLY A 456 31.39 49.58 -39.24
#